data_AF-A0A2I1HN55-F1
#
_entry.id   AF-A0A2I1HN55-F1
#
_cell.length_a   1.000
_cell.length_b   1.000
_cell.length_c   1.000
_cell.angle_alpha   90.00
_cell.angle_beta   90.00
_cell.angle_gamma   90.00
#
_symmetry.space_group_name_H-M   'P 1'
#
loop_
_entity.id
_entity.type
_entity.pdbx_description
1 polymer ?
#
loop_
_entity_poly.entity_id
_entity_poly.type
_entity_poly.pdbx_seq_one_letter_code
_entity_poly.pdbx_strand_id
1 'polypeptide(L)' 'MSNIYEIIDSLNLKEAETHKIQINLINNPEKEERLLFTLTNKNNNAKMGFLESFLETIPDIFKIVSRKNEQGQEEGSTF' A
#
# COMPACT_ATOMS: atom_id res chain seq x y z
N MET A 1 3.19 9.62 -22.82
CA MET A 1 2.41 8.63 -22.06
C MET A 1 2.38 9.11 -20.63
N SER A 2 1.21 9.21 -20.00
CA SER A 2 1.15 9.52 -18.57
C SER A 2 1.55 8.28 -17.78
N ASN A 3 2.51 8.46 -16.88
CA ASN A 3 2.87 7.43 -15.94
C ASN A 3 1.89 7.44 -14.75
N ILE A 4 1.52 6.27 -14.23
CA ILE A 4 0.65 6.18 -13.06
C ILE A 4 1.25 6.90 -11.84
N TYR A 5 2.57 6.85 -11.69
CA TYR A 5 3.29 7.52 -10.61
C TYR A 5 3.14 9.05 -10.73
N GLU A 6 3.24 9.62 -11.93
CA GLU A 6 2.98 11.05 -12.17
C GLU A 6 1.53 11.43 -11.87
N ILE A 7 0.56 10.56 -12.19
CA ILE A 7 -0.85 10.81 -11.87
C ILE A 7 -1.04 10.84 -10.35
N ILE A 8 -0.47 9.88 -9.62
CA ILE A 8 -0.56 9.80 -8.16
C ILE A 8 0.12 11.02 -7.53
N ASP A 9 1.33 11.38 -7.97
CA ASP A 9 2.08 12.53 -7.44
C ASP A 9 1.38 13.86 -7.74
N SER A 10 0.61 13.95 -8.82
CA SER A 10 -0.20 15.13 -9.13
C SER A 10 -1.44 15.28 -8.24
N LEU A 11 -1.82 14.24 -7.50
CA LEU A 11 -2.92 14.26 -6.56
C LEU A 11 -2.36 14.60 -5.18
N ASN A 12 -2.95 15.57 -4.49
CA ASN A 12 -2.53 16.02 -3.15
C ASN A 12 -2.89 15.01 -2.04
N LEU A 13 -2.46 13.76 -2.18
CA LEU A 13 -2.55 12.72 -1.15
C LEU A 13 -1.48 12.93 -0.08
N LYS A 14 -1.65 12.31 1.10
CA LYS A 14 -0.59 12.32 2.11
C LYS A 14 0.57 11.45 1.63
N GLU A 15 1.79 11.85 1.97
CA GLU A 15 3.02 11.12 1.60
C GLU A 15 2.95 9.63 1.96
N ALA A 16 2.44 9.28 3.15
CA ALA A 16 2.28 7.89 3.57
C ALA A 16 1.30 7.08 2.69
N GLU A 17 0.23 7.73 2.22
CA GLU A 17 -0.77 7.13 1.34
C GLU A 17 -0.16 6.92 -0.06
N THR A 18 0.55 7.93 -0.57
CA THR A 18 1.31 7.85 -1.82
C THR A 18 2.29 6.68 -1.79
N HIS A 19 3.15 6.59 -0.76
CA HIS A 19 4.10 5.48 -0.62
C HIS A 19 3.42 4.12 -0.54
N LYS A 20 2.30 4.00 0.19
CA LYS A 20 1.55 2.74 0.30
C LYS A 20 1.02 2.28 -1.05
N ILE A 21 0.49 3.19 -1.86
CA ILE A 21 0.04 2.89 -3.23
C ILE A 21 1.22 2.45 -4.07
N GLN A 22 2.30 3.25 -4.13
CA GLN A 22 3.46 2.96 -4.97
C GLN A 22 4.10 1.60 -4.65
N ILE A 23 4.28 1.28 -3.36
CA ILE A 23 4.78 -0.03 -2.92
C ILE A 23 3.82 -1.15 -3.33
N ASN A 24 2.50 -0.93 -3.26
CA ASN A 24 1.54 -1.95 -3.69
C ASN A 24 1.65 -2.23 -5.19
N LEU A 25 1.82 -1.19 -6.01
CA LEU A 25 1.94 -1.32 -7.48
C LEU A 25 3.23 -2.02 -7.88
N ILE A 26 4.37 -1.67 -7.28
CA ILE A 26 5.66 -2.36 -7.50
C ILE A 26 5.53 -3.86 -7.24
N ASN A 27 4.80 -4.25 -6.18
CA ASN A 27 4.59 -5.65 -5.83
C ASN A 27 3.48 -6.34 -6.64
N ASN A 28 2.67 -5.58 -7.39
CA ASN A 28 1.50 -6.09 -8.12
C ASN A 28 1.37 -5.38 -9.48
N PRO A 29 2.26 -5.67 -10.45
CA PRO A 29 2.28 -4.96 -11.74
C PRO A 29 0.96 -5.08 -12.54
N GLU A 30 0.22 -6.18 -12.39
CA GLU A 30 -1.11 -6.31 -13.02
C GLU A 30 -2.14 -5.29 -12.51
N LYS A 31 -2.00 -4.83 -11.26
CA LYS A 31 -2.84 -3.77 -10.70
C LYS A 31 -2.44 -2.40 -11.24
N GLU A 32 -1.17 -2.21 -11.61
CA GLU A 32 -0.65 -0.97 -12.19
C GLU A 32 -1.39 -0.61 -13.48
N GLU A 33 -1.45 -1.53 -14.45
CA GLU A 33 -2.14 -1.27 -15.72
C GLU A 33 -3.64 -1.00 -15.52
N ARG A 34 -4.31 -1.79 -14.66
CA ARG A 34 -5.74 -1.62 -14.37
C ARG A 34 -6.02 -0.28 -13.68
N LEU A 35 -5.17 0.12 -12.75
CA LEU A 35 -5.29 1.39 -12.04
C LEU A 35 -5.03 2.56 -12.99
N LEU A 36 -4.00 2.50 -13.83
CA LEU A 36 -3.70 3.51 -14.84
C LEU A 36 -4.88 3.72 -15.80
N PHE A 37 -5.44 2.63 -16.33
CA PHE A 37 -6.61 2.68 -17.21
C PHE A 37 -7.81 3.35 -16.52
N THR A 38 -8.03 3.02 -15.25
CA THR A 38 -9.14 3.57 -14.46
C THR A 38 -8.98 5.06 -14.18
N LEU A 39 -7.76 5.50 -13.83
CA LEU A 39 -7.47 6.90 -13.49
C LEU A 39 -7.42 7.81 -14.71
N THR A 40 -6.93 7.32 -15.85
CA THR A 40 -6.81 8.11 -17.10
C THR A 40 -8.16 8.65 -17.58
N ASN A 41 -9.24 7.91 -17.33
CA ASN A 41 -10.61 8.26 -17.75
C ASN A 41 -11.40 9.08 -16.71
N LYS A 42 -10.76 9.54 -15.63
CA LYS A 42 -11.41 10.24 -14.51
C LYS A 42 -10.90 11.68 -14.39
N ASN A 43 -11.76 12.57 -13.91
CA ASN A 43 -11.34 13.89 -13.42
C ASN A 43 -10.63 13.76 -12.06
N ASN A 44 -9.95 14.81 -11.61
CA ASN A 44 -9.12 14.73 -10.39
C ASN A 44 -9.92 14.38 -9.12
N ASN A 45 -11.14 14.88 -8.96
CA ASN A 45 -12.00 14.52 -7.81
C ASN A 45 -12.34 13.03 -7.81
N ALA A 46 -12.72 12.49 -8.97
CA ALA A 46 -13.03 11.08 -9.12
C ALA A 46 -11.79 10.18 -8.99
N LYS A 47 -10.60 10.65 -9.40
CA LYS A 47 -9.33 9.96 -9.15
C LYS A 47 -9.04 9.88 -7.65
N MET A 48 -9.20 10.99 -6.93
CA MET A 48 -8.92 11.05 -5.50
C MET A 48 -9.82 10.10 -4.72
N GLY A 49 -11.14 10.17 -4.92
CA GLY A 49 -12.07 9.26 -4.25
C GLY A 49 -11.84 7.78 -4.62
N PHE A 50 -11.44 7.50 -5.86
CA PHE A 50 -11.07 6.14 -6.25
C PHE A 50 -9.80 5.66 -5.51
N LEU A 51 -8.78 6.51 -5.39
CA LEU A 51 -7.53 6.15 -4.70
C LEU A 51 -7.72 5.99 -3.19
N GLU A 52 -8.60 6.79 -2.57
CA GLU A 52 -9.01 6.61 -1.18
C GLU A 52 -9.63 5.21 -0.97
N SER A 53 -10.59 4.81 -1.82
CA SER A 53 -11.15 3.46 -1.75
C SER A 53 -10.12 2.37 -2.08
N PHE A 54 -9.18 2.63 -2.99
CA PHE A 54 -8.13 1.68 -3.33
C PHE A 54 -7.18 1.44 -2.14
N LEU A 55 -6.82 2.49 -1.41
CA LEU A 55 -5.99 2.41 -0.20
C LEU A 55 -6.58 1.52 0.89
N GLU A 56 -7.90 1.53 1.06
CA GLU A 56 -8.61 0.66 1.99
C GLU A 56 -8.46 -0.82 1.64
N THR A 57 -8.25 -1.16 0.36
CA THR A 57 -8.02 -2.54 -0.09
C THR A 57 -6.60 -3.04 0.16
N ILE A 58 -5.65 -2.13 0.42
CA ILE A 58 -4.26 -2.50 0.66
C ILE A 58 -4.13 -2.89 2.14
N PRO A 59 -3.86 -4.18 2.45
CA PRO A 59 -3.68 -4.60 3.83
C PRO A 59 -2.52 -3.82 4.46
N ASP A 60 -2.64 -3.48 5.74
CA ASP A 60 -1.54 -2.88 6.49
C ASP A 60 -0.44 -3.92 6.68
N ILE A 61 0.52 -3.93 5.74
CA ILE A 61 1.67 -4.85 5.74
C ILE A 61 2.48 -4.71 7.04
N PHE A 62 2.40 -3.56 7.72
CA PHE A 62 3.05 -3.29 9.00
C PHE A 62 2.43 -3.98 10.23
N LYS A 63 1.28 -4.66 10.12
CA LYS A 63 0.69 -5.39 11.27
C LYS A 63 1.25 -6.80 11.51
N ILE A 64 2.08 -7.32 10.61
CA ILE A 64 2.50 -8.73 10.65
C ILE A 64 3.79 -8.98 11.46
N VAL A 65 4.56 -7.95 11.83
CA VAL A 65 5.84 -8.12 12.54
C VAL A 65 5.74 -7.88 14.06
N SER A 66 4.71 -8.40 14.73
CA SER A 66 4.63 -8.32 16.21
C SER A 66 4.12 -9.59 16.90
N ARG A 67 4.22 -10.76 16.27
CA ARG A 67 4.01 -12.04 16.97
C ARG A 67 5.17 -12.97 16.68
N LYS A 68 6.21 -12.97 17.53
CA LYS A 68 7.07 -14.12 17.86
C LYS A 68 8.23 -13.76 18.81
N ASN A 69 7.91 -13.28 20.02
CA ASN A 69 8.92 -13.17 21.09
C ASN A 69 8.40 -13.70 22.44
N GLU A 70 7.62 -14.78 22.49
CA GLU A 70 7.29 -15.44 23.75
C GLU A 70 7.16 -16.95 23.55
N GLN A 71 8.29 -17.65 23.44
CA GLN A 71 8.38 -19.06 23.87
C GLN A 71 9.83 -19.52 23.98
N GLY A 72 10.23 -19.86 25.20
CA GLY A 72 11.22 -20.89 25.47
C GLY A 72 12.60 -20.42 25.89
N GLN A 73 12.85 -20.42 27.20
CA GLN A 73 14.00 -21.13 27.79
C GLN A 73 13.79 -21.30 29.30
N GLU A 74 13.23 -22.45 29.66
CA GLU A 74 13.48 -23.08 30.97
C GLU A 74 14.92 -23.61 30.94
N GLU A 75 15.82 -23.06 31.75
CA GLU A 75 16.96 -23.81 32.27
C GLU A 75 17.16 -23.44 33.74
N GLY A 76 16.41 -24.15 34.59
CA GLY A 76 16.61 -24.20 36.03
C GLY A 76 17.01 -25.61 36.44
N SER A 77 18.22 -26.03 36.10
CA SER A 77 18.82 -27.23 36.69
C SER A 77 19.24 -26.86 38.11
N THR A 78 18.46 -27.31 39.10
CA THR A 78 18.88 -27.25 40.50
C THR A 78 19.66 -28.51 40.80
N PHE A 79 20.90 -28.31 41.27
CA PHE A 79 21.80 -29.34 41.79
C PHE A 79 21.23 -30.05 43.01
#